data_AF-K9P7D8-F1
#
_entry.id   AF-K9P7D8-F1
#
_cell.length_a   1.000
_cell.length_b   1.000
_cell.length_c   1.000
_cell.angle_alpha   90.00
_cell.angle_beta   90.00
_cell.angle_gamma   90.00
#
_symmetry.space_group_name_H-M   'P 1'
#
loop_
_entity.id
_entity.type
_entity.pdbx_description
1 polymer ?
#
loop_
_entity_poly.entity_id
_entity_poly.type
_entity_poly.pdbx_seq_one_letter_code
_entity_poly.pdbx_strand_id
1 'polypeptide(L)' 'METASFNLGTVLLAVSGLFVLTTLFFGTKGGYYDTDDYDGNGTAH' A
#
# COMPACT_ATOMS: atom_id res chain seq x y z
N MET A 1 -14.65 -31.03 8.52
CA MET A 1 -13.90 -29.93 7.88
C MET A 1 -14.75 -28.69 8.03
N GLU A 2 -14.27 -27.70 8.79
CA GLU A 2 -14.98 -26.42 8.91
C GLU A 2 -14.90 -25.71 7.56
N THR A 3 -16.03 -25.52 6.89
CA THR A 3 -16.11 -24.69 5.69
C THR A 3 -15.86 -23.25 6.09
N ALA A 4 -14.76 -22.65 5.60
CA ALA A 4 -14.51 -21.23 5.76
C ALA A 4 -15.72 -20.45 5.21
N SER A 5 -16.52 -19.87 6.10
CA SER A 5 -17.67 -19.06 5.73
C SER A 5 -17.16 -17.78 5.11
N PHE A 6 -17.53 -17.51 3.85
CA PHE A 6 -17.21 -16.26 3.17
C PHE A 6 -17.97 -15.12 3.85
N ASN A 7 -17.35 -14.52 4.85
CA ASN A 7 -17.91 -13.43 5.65
C ASN A 7 -17.01 -12.19 5.55
N LEU A 8 -17.46 -11.10 6.18
CA LEU A 8 -16.71 -9.84 6.19
C LEU A 8 -15.27 -10.03 6.72
N GLY A 9 -15.08 -10.87 7.74
CA GLY A 9 -13.75 -11.14 8.31
C GLY A 9 -12.79 -11.77 7.30
N THR A 10 -13.24 -12.76 6.53
CA THR A 10 -12.43 -13.39 5.47
C THR A 10 -12.05 -12.39 4.37
N VAL A 11 -12.99 -11.53 3.97
CA VAL A 11 -12.71 -10.49 2.95
C VAL A 11 -11.69 -9.48 3.47
N LEU A 12 -11.85 -8.98 4.69
CA LEU A 12 -10.92 -8.03 5.30
C LEU A 12 -9.52 -8.63 5.48
N LEU A 13 -9.43 -9.90 5.87
CA LEU A 13 -8.14 -10.58 6.02
C LEU A 13 -7.40 -10.71 4.66
N ALA A 14 -8.11 -11.10 3.60
CA ALA A 14 -7.52 -11.20 2.27
C ALA A 14 -7.11 -9.82 1.71
N VAL A 15 -7.99 -8.81 1.82
CA VAL A 15 -7.73 -7.46 1.31
C VAL A 15 -6.62 -6.76 2.08
N SER A 16 -6.53 -6.93 3.39
CA SER A 16 -5.45 -6.33 4.19
C SER A 16 -4.07 -6.87 3.79
N GLY A 17 -3.96 -8.17 3.52
CA GLY A 17 -2.73 -8.77 2.99
C GLY A 17 -2.35 -8.18 1.63
N LEU A 18 -3.31 -8.10 0.69
CA LEU A 18 -3.08 -7.46 -0.62
C LEU A 18 -2.73 -5.98 -0.49
N PHE A 19 -3.38 -5.25 0.42
CA PHE A 19 -3.11 -3.84 0.68
C PHE A 19 -1.66 -3.62 1.12
N VAL A 20 -1.16 -4.40 2.09
CA VAL A 20 0.23 -4.28 2.56
C VAL A 20 1.24 -4.58 1.45
N LEU A 21 1.01 -5.65 0.67
CA LEU A 21 1.91 -5.96 -0.46
C LEU A 21 1.90 -4.85 -1.51
N THR A 22 0.73 -4.27 -1.76
CA THR A 22 0.55 -3.18 -2.72
C THR A 22 1.22 -1.88 -2.23
N THR A 23 1.09 -1.54 -0.95
CA THR A 23 1.77 -0.35 -0.39
C THR A 23 3.28 -0.49 -0.42
N LEU A 24 3.81 -1.67 -0.11
CA LEU A 24 5.25 -1.96 -0.25
C LEU A 24 5.71 -1.79 -1.70
N PHE A 25 4.95 -2.33 -2.66
CA PHE A 25 5.28 -2.18 -4.08
C PHE A 25 5.27 -0.71 -4.51
N PHE A 26 4.17 0.01 -4.29
CA PHE A 26 4.06 1.41 -4.71
C PHE A 26 4.99 2.35 -3.94
N GLY A 27 5.37 2.03 -2.71
CA GLY A 27 6.42 2.75 -1.97
C GLY A 27 7.77 2.75 -2.69
N THR A 28 8.05 1.76 -3.54
CA THR A 28 9.26 1.72 -4.39
C THR A 28 9.08 2.41 -5.75
N LYS A 29 7.85 2.77 -6.13
CA LYS A 29 7.49 3.37 -7.42
C LYS A 29 7.26 4.88 -7.28
N GLY A 30 8.18 5.54 -6.60
CA GLY A 30 8.32 7.00 -6.58
C GLY A 30 9.04 7.53 -7.82
N GLY A 31 9.42 8.81 -7.81
CA GLY A 31 10.25 9.37 -8.87
C GLY A 31 10.43 10.88 -8.76
N TYR A 32 9.33 11.64 -8.66
CA TYR A 32 9.39 13.10 -8.63
C TYR A 32 10.30 13.62 -7.49
N TYR A 33 10.16 13.07 -6.29
CA TYR A 33 10.97 13.42 -5.11
C TYR A 33 12.47 13.11 -5.25
N ASP A 34 12.85 12.27 -6.21
CA ASP A 34 14.24 11.88 -6.49
C ASP A 34 14.82 12.63 -7.72
N THR A 35 14.07 13.55 -8.31
CA THR A 35 14.52 14.35 -9.47
C THR A 35 15.16 15.66 -9.05
N ASP A 36 16.02 16.20 -9.93
CA ASP A 36 16.61 17.55 -9.77
C ASP A 36 15.54 18.67 -9.82
N ASP A 37 14.35 18.38 -10.36
CA ASP A 37 13.22 19.31 -10.41
C ASP A 37 12.50 19.44 -9.05
N TYR A 38 12.87 18.61 -8.05
CA TYR A 38 12.30 18.68 -6.72
C TYR A 38 13.04 19.66 -5.81
N ASP A 39 12.46 20.85 -5.63
CA ASP A 39 13.03 21.93 -4.80
C ASP A 39 12.53 21.91 -3.32
N GLY A 40 12.15 20.73 -2.82
CA GLY A 40 11.55 20.58 -1.49
C GLY A 40 12.31 19.64 -0.56
N ASN A 41 11.84 19.53 0.68
CA ASN A 41 12.39 18.60 1.69
C ASN A 41 11.40 17.50 2.11
N GLY A 42 10.31 17.34 1.37
CA GLY A 42 9.21 16.42 1.68
C GLY A 42 8.12 17.00 2.59
N THR A 43 8.15 18.30 2.91
CA THR A 43 7.14 18.95 3.77
C THR A 43 6.54 20.18 3.11
N ALA A 44 5.34 20.58 3.54
CA ALA A 44 4.75 21.87 3.18
C ALA A 44 5.41 22.97 4.03
N HIS A 45 5.94 23.99 3.38
CA HIS A 45 6.49 25.19 4.01
C HIS A 45 5.56 26.38 3.76
#